data_AF-A0A7Y5HYL0-F1
#
_entry.id   AF-A0A7Y5HYL0-F1
#
_cell.length_a   1.000
_cell.length_b   1.000
_cell.length_c   1.000
_cell.angle_alpha   90.00
_cell.angle_beta   90.00
_cell.angle_gamma   90.00
#
_symmetry.space_group_name_H-M   'P 1'
#
loop_
_entity.id
_entity.type
_entity.pdbx_description
1 polymer ?
#
loop_
_entity_poly.entity_id
_entity_poly.type
_entity_poly.pdbx_seq_one_letter_code
_entity_poly.pdbx_strand_id
1 'polypeptide(L)'
;MKKCFLVFPHNVSAASRRVSPVMRRTGVALLCALMPWAAAAAPQPPTATELMDWAQAQLSAYFPGVQPDVAGDGFVFRGPYPTGHFMGVAGTTVYVMGPATGGQLLPVGTLDDLACAVKPASCQPSDAVNLVNAYLARVDAMHATDITSSAVVQPLLDACYLNSGMSRTAEMTGLDNSASARASLNRKRGSSRRNAEILAERHMINPDGSARREIDVRYELVYADGAVQTTTERLIQGSSAGTKTAVGACATPQVSQELRSLGNQRIVGTSVTSISFLLDRYKLVDGTPLTTAARQYRSEIRFNILDPGGHATYATISGPGIVGSAYKMVSPRLLRSAPEFVGKIGNFVDWSDTDTFKACRNPTDSNYADAAVADCTTNGAASNVWRATNTTPATVDASFATYGFQAGGQYTIKVYNDDGWKTVNGQANKTPLATYTTRLNRLPASAAELAAMGTSAYPSSSFSKTPVEIAAMVRAKAAGSLGATEVRKAMVSSASLPWTNVYYFVQGATAASTASNFYPASRFNPGITPAVGATTTTLDISAGPAAMTLPTYGEVGMVWDDLSGFSVRGVLTFE
;
A
#
# COMPACT_ATOMS: atom_id res chain seq x y z
N MET A 1 49.02 -16.67 -9.50
CA MET A 1 49.94 -16.43 -10.63
C MET A 1 49.30 -16.86 -11.95
N LYS A 2 48.72 -15.95 -12.74
CA LYS A 2 48.48 -16.10 -14.19
C LYS A 2 48.50 -14.69 -14.80
N LYS A 3 49.26 -14.56 -15.89
CA LYS A 3 49.68 -13.32 -16.58
C LYS A 3 48.58 -12.81 -17.52
N CYS A 4 48.32 -11.49 -17.52
CA CYS A 4 47.59 -10.83 -18.61
C CYS A 4 48.58 -10.33 -19.67
N PHE A 5 48.34 -10.69 -20.93
CA PHE A 5 49.03 -10.15 -22.10
C PHE A 5 48.26 -8.92 -22.62
N LEU A 6 48.99 -7.85 -22.94
CA LEU A 6 48.50 -6.66 -23.63
C LEU A 6 48.92 -6.76 -25.11
N VAL A 7 47.96 -6.57 -26.03
CA VAL A 7 48.20 -6.43 -27.46
C VAL A 7 48.00 -4.95 -27.84
N PHE A 8 49.04 -4.34 -28.42
CA PHE A 8 48.98 -3.03 -29.07
C PHE A 8 48.73 -3.19 -30.57
N PRO A 9 48.08 -2.21 -31.23
CA PRO A 9 48.34 -1.94 -32.63
C PRO A 9 49.07 -0.60 -32.84
N HIS A 10 50.08 -0.64 -33.70
CA HIS A 10 50.87 0.47 -34.22
C HIS A 10 50.20 1.18 -35.41
N ASN A 11 50.29 2.53 -35.40
CA ASN A 11 50.58 3.51 -36.49
C ASN A 11 49.82 3.42 -37.83
N VAL A 12 49.48 4.53 -38.50
CA VAL A 12 50.37 5.38 -39.33
C VAL A 12 49.79 6.80 -39.57
N SER A 13 50.64 7.83 -39.36
CA SER A 13 50.91 9.11 -40.11
C SER A 13 49.78 9.92 -40.80
N ALA A 14 49.79 11.26 -40.96
CA ALA A 14 50.81 12.33 -40.85
C ALA A 14 50.13 13.73 -40.85
N ALA A 15 50.83 14.77 -40.34
CA ALA A 15 50.96 16.15 -40.87
C ALA A 15 50.94 17.29 -39.82
N SER A 16 52.16 17.70 -39.42
CA SER A 16 52.70 19.06 -39.24
C SER A 16 51.79 20.25 -38.80
N ARG A 17 52.05 20.78 -37.59
CA ARG A 17 52.65 22.13 -37.39
C ARG A 17 53.00 22.39 -35.91
N ARG A 18 54.09 23.14 -35.74
CA ARG A 18 54.87 23.43 -34.51
C ARG A 18 54.13 24.33 -33.51
N VAL A 19 54.18 24.01 -32.21
CA VAL A 19 54.58 24.87 -31.06
C VAL A 19 54.97 23.94 -29.87
N SER A 20 56.11 24.17 -29.21
CA SER A 20 56.55 23.52 -27.96
C SER A 20 56.52 24.54 -26.79
N PRO A 21 56.76 24.15 -25.52
CA PRO A 21 55.81 23.47 -24.64
C PRO A 21 55.61 24.23 -23.31
N VAL A 22 54.41 24.16 -22.71
CA VAL A 22 54.25 24.46 -21.27
C VAL A 22 54.14 23.13 -20.53
N MET A 23 55.19 22.86 -19.76
CA MET A 23 55.39 21.74 -18.87
C MET A 23 54.29 21.73 -17.79
N ARG A 24 53.33 20.80 -17.86
CA ARG A 24 52.48 20.43 -16.72
C ARG A 24 52.60 18.93 -16.48
N ARG A 25 53.18 18.59 -15.34
CA ARG A 25 53.26 17.23 -14.79
C ARG A 25 51.85 16.66 -14.62
N THR A 26 51.48 15.71 -15.46
CA THR A 26 50.35 14.80 -15.22
C THR A 26 50.80 13.72 -14.24
N GLY A 27 50.34 13.83 -12.99
CA GLY A 27 50.32 12.70 -12.06
C GLY A 27 49.27 11.71 -12.52
N VAL A 28 49.71 10.52 -12.93
CA VAL A 28 48.82 9.39 -13.19
C VAL A 28 48.38 8.85 -11.82
N ALA A 29 47.18 9.24 -11.40
CA ALA A 29 46.51 8.63 -10.27
C ALA A 29 46.03 7.24 -10.70
N LEU A 30 46.66 6.21 -10.16
CA LEU A 30 46.26 4.82 -10.30
C LEU A 30 44.94 4.63 -9.52
N LEU A 31 43.79 4.74 -10.19
CA LEU A 31 42.52 4.28 -9.61
C LEU A 31 42.53 2.74 -9.61
N CYS A 32 42.89 2.15 -8.47
CA CYS A 32 42.46 0.80 -8.15
C CYS A 32 40.93 0.83 -8.01
N ALA A 33 40.22 0.38 -9.05
CA ALA A 33 38.82 0.06 -8.96
C ALA A 33 38.65 -1.08 -7.94
N LEU A 34 38.34 -0.72 -6.69
CA LEU A 34 37.74 -1.63 -5.73
C LEU A 34 36.36 -2.00 -6.29
N MET A 35 36.29 -3.11 -7.04
CA MET A 35 35.01 -3.77 -7.27
C MET A 35 34.44 -4.12 -5.89
N PRO A 36 33.23 -3.69 -5.54
CA PRO A 36 32.59 -4.15 -4.32
C PRO A 36 32.39 -5.64 -4.46
N TRP A 37 33.13 -6.43 -3.67
CA TRP A 37 32.74 -7.79 -3.40
C TRP A 37 31.35 -7.74 -2.78
N ALA A 38 30.36 -8.30 -3.48
CA ALA A 38 29.07 -8.58 -2.89
C ALA A 38 29.33 -9.52 -1.70
N ALA A 39 29.19 -8.99 -0.49
CA ALA A 39 29.22 -9.81 0.70
C ALA A 39 28.11 -10.87 0.55
N ALA A 40 28.49 -12.15 0.58
CA ALA A 40 27.51 -13.22 0.65
C ALA A 40 26.60 -12.95 1.87
N ALA A 41 25.28 -13.02 1.69
CA ALA A 41 24.36 -12.94 2.80
C ALA A 41 24.70 -14.03 3.82
N ALA A 42 24.67 -13.68 5.12
CA ALA A 42 24.90 -14.67 6.17
C ALA A 42 23.83 -15.78 6.06
N PRO A 43 24.21 -17.06 6.27
CA PRO A 43 23.27 -18.19 6.32
C PRO A 43 22.07 -17.91 7.23
N GLN A 44 20.90 -18.41 6.85
CA GLN A 44 19.70 -18.26 7.68
C GLN A 44 19.74 -19.27 8.85
N PRO A 45 19.78 -18.82 10.12
CA PRO A 45 19.72 -19.74 11.24
C PRO A 45 18.38 -20.51 11.24
N PRO A 46 18.40 -21.82 11.58
CA PRO A 46 17.18 -22.57 11.83
C PRO A 46 16.56 -22.14 13.16
N THR A 47 15.26 -22.34 13.31
CA THR A 47 14.60 -22.34 14.62
C THR A 47 15.02 -23.58 15.42
N ALA A 48 14.81 -23.57 16.74
CA ALA A 48 15.08 -24.72 17.59
C ALA A 48 14.34 -25.99 17.11
N THR A 49 13.06 -25.84 16.73
CA THR A 49 12.25 -26.93 16.18
C THR A 49 12.82 -27.46 14.86
N GLU A 50 13.16 -26.59 13.90
CA GLU A 50 13.75 -27.00 12.61
C GLU A 50 15.09 -27.74 12.79
N LEU A 51 15.93 -27.28 13.72
CA LEU A 51 17.18 -27.96 14.06
C LEU A 51 16.91 -29.37 14.62
N MET A 52 15.96 -29.50 15.55
CA MET A 52 15.65 -30.79 16.18
C MET A 52 14.97 -31.76 15.21
N ASP A 53 14.12 -31.28 14.31
CA ASP A 53 13.55 -32.07 13.21
C ASP A 53 14.66 -32.58 12.28
N TRP A 54 15.59 -31.70 11.89
CA TRP A 54 16.75 -32.08 11.10
C TRP A 54 17.63 -33.11 11.82
N ALA A 55 17.87 -32.93 13.11
CA ALA A 55 18.70 -33.84 13.90
C ALA A 55 18.06 -35.23 14.02
N GLN A 56 16.74 -35.32 14.20
CA GLN A 56 16.04 -36.61 14.20
C GLN A 56 16.14 -37.33 12.84
N ALA A 57 16.11 -36.56 11.74
CA ALA A 57 16.22 -37.10 10.40
C ALA A 57 17.66 -37.55 10.04
N GLN A 58 18.66 -36.71 10.34
CA GLN A 58 20.05 -36.90 9.88
C GLN A 58 20.94 -37.59 10.92
N LEU A 59 20.61 -37.49 12.21
CA LEU A 59 21.38 -38.01 13.34
C LEU A 59 20.57 -39.02 14.16
N SER A 60 19.79 -39.88 13.48
CA SER A 60 18.87 -40.84 14.09
C SER A 60 19.55 -41.86 15.02
N ALA A 61 20.85 -42.10 14.86
CA ALA A 61 21.65 -42.90 15.81
C ALA A 61 21.66 -42.31 17.23
N TYR A 62 21.52 -40.98 17.34
CA TYR A 62 21.47 -40.26 18.61
C TYR A 62 20.05 -39.80 18.94
N PHE A 63 19.26 -39.37 17.96
CA PHE A 63 17.93 -38.80 18.21
C PHE A 63 16.84 -39.57 17.46
N PRO A 64 16.60 -40.87 17.77
CA PRO A 64 15.62 -41.66 17.03
C PRO A 64 14.18 -41.33 17.40
N GLY A 65 13.32 -41.32 16.39
CA GLY A 65 11.89 -41.08 16.53
C GLY A 65 11.53 -39.61 16.72
N VAL A 66 10.23 -39.33 16.69
CA VAL A 66 9.69 -37.97 16.87
C VAL A 66 9.37 -37.77 18.35
N GLN A 67 9.96 -36.74 18.94
CA GLN A 67 9.68 -36.28 20.29
C GLN A 67 8.99 -34.91 20.25
N PRO A 68 8.07 -34.59 21.18
CA PRO A 68 7.42 -33.28 21.24
C PRO A 68 8.38 -32.19 21.74
N ASP A 69 8.22 -30.97 21.24
CA ASP A 69 8.91 -29.80 21.77
C ASP A 69 8.45 -29.50 23.20
N VAL A 70 9.41 -29.31 24.11
CA VAL A 70 9.18 -28.87 25.49
C VAL A 70 9.89 -27.54 25.70
N ALA A 71 9.18 -26.56 26.28
CA ALA A 71 9.75 -25.27 26.64
C ALA A 71 9.81 -25.12 28.17
N GLY A 72 10.96 -24.72 28.72
CA GLY A 72 11.17 -24.54 30.16
C GLY A 72 12.55 -23.98 30.47
N ASP A 73 12.66 -23.18 31.54
CA ASP A 73 13.92 -22.61 32.05
C ASP A 73 14.82 -21.90 31.00
N GLY A 74 14.19 -21.26 30.01
CA GLY A 74 14.90 -20.58 28.92
C GLY A 74 15.35 -21.49 27.77
N PHE A 75 14.96 -22.77 27.79
CA PHE A 75 15.22 -23.74 26.74
C PHE A 75 13.95 -24.06 25.93
N VAL A 76 14.18 -24.41 24.66
CA VAL A 76 13.27 -25.24 23.85
C VAL A 76 14.02 -26.54 23.54
N PHE A 77 13.50 -27.69 23.97
CA PHE A 77 14.21 -28.96 23.91
C PHE A 77 13.30 -30.15 23.61
N ARG A 78 13.92 -31.27 23.22
CA ARG A 78 13.29 -32.58 23.03
C ARG A 78 14.08 -33.66 23.76
N GLY A 79 13.35 -34.61 24.34
CA GLY A 79 13.89 -35.79 25.00
C GLY A 79 13.15 -36.14 26.30
N PRO A 80 13.52 -37.25 26.97
CA PRO A 80 14.58 -38.17 26.57
C PRO A 80 14.22 -38.95 25.30
N TYR A 81 15.16 -39.06 24.37
CA TYR A 81 15.08 -40.00 23.26
C TYR A 81 15.31 -41.44 23.78
N PRO A 82 14.90 -42.49 23.03
CA PRO A 82 15.17 -43.89 23.40
C PRO A 82 16.63 -44.22 23.69
N THR A 83 17.56 -43.46 23.11
CA THR A 83 19.02 -43.51 23.32
C THR A 83 19.48 -42.86 24.62
N GLY A 84 18.58 -42.23 25.38
CA GLY A 84 18.90 -41.45 26.58
C GLY A 84 19.45 -40.05 26.30
N HIS A 85 19.41 -39.59 25.05
CA HIS A 85 19.83 -38.23 24.70
C HIS A 85 18.70 -37.20 24.87
N PHE A 86 19.10 -35.95 25.00
CA PHE A 86 18.30 -34.74 24.91
C PHE A 86 19.01 -33.77 23.97
N MET A 87 18.24 -32.98 23.23
CA MET A 87 18.74 -31.84 22.46
C MET A 87 17.89 -30.63 22.80
N GLY A 88 18.51 -29.47 23.00
CA GLY A 88 17.77 -28.24 23.27
C GLY A 88 18.54 -26.99 22.86
N VAL A 89 17.83 -25.88 22.82
CA VAL A 89 18.36 -24.57 22.45
C VAL A 89 18.01 -23.57 23.53
N ALA A 90 19.01 -22.84 24.03
CA ALA A 90 18.82 -21.69 24.91
C ALA A 90 19.44 -20.44 24.27
N GLY A 91 18.60 -19.43 24.03
CA GLY A 91 18.98 -18.29 23.18
C GLY A 91 19.31 -18.77 21.77
N THR A 92 20.58 -18.65 21.38
CA THR A 92 21.10 -19.16 20.08
C THR A 92 21.99 -20.39 20.23
N THR A 93 22.32 -20.80 21.45
CA THR A 93 23.25 -21.91 21.71
C THR A 93 22.50 -23.24 21.77
N VAL A 94 23.03 -24.22 21.04
CA VAL A 94 22.52 -25.59 20.98
C VAL A 94 23.24 -26.44 21.99
N TYR A 95 22.48 -27.20 22.77
CA TYR A 95 22.96 -28.10 23.80
C TYR A 95 22.52 -29.54 23.53
N VAL A 96 23.38 -30.48 23.88
CA VAL A 96 23.07 -31.91 23.90
C VAL A 96 23.44 -32.48 25.28
N MET A 97 22.63 -33.40 25.77
CA MET A 97 22.86 -34.09 27.04
C MET A 97 22.51 -35.58 26.89
N GLY A 98 23.35 -36.48 27.40
CA GLY A 98 23.05 -37.92 27.48
C GLY A 98 24.31 -38.78 27.39
N PRO A 99 24.20 -40.08 27.10
CA PRO A 99 25.36 -40.99 27.12
C PRO A 99 26.58 -40.55 26.27
N ALA A 100 26.36 -39.87 25.14
CA ALA A 100 27.39 -39.41 24.22
C ALA A 100 28.18 -38.23 24.76
N THR A 101 27.61 -37.50 25.73
CA THR A 101 28.24 -36.39 26.45
C THR A 101 28.63 -36.81 27.87
N GLY A 102 28.63 -38.11 28.19
CA GLY A 102 28.88 -38.60 29.55
C GLY A 102 27.85 -38.13 30.58
N GLY A 103 26.63 -37.84 30.14
CA GLY A 103 25.56 -37.31 30.98
C GLY A 103 25.66 -35.81 31.27
N GLN A 104 26.63 -35.10 30.69
CA GLN A 104 26.80 -33.66 30.87
C GLN A 104 26.02 -32.87 29.82
N LEU A 105 25.50 -31.70 30.22
CA LEU A 105 24.92 -30.73 29.28
C LEU A 105 26.06 -29.98 28.58
N LEU A 106 26.29 -30.28 27.30
CA LEU A 106 27.38 -29.69 26.53
C LEU A 106 26.84 -28.80 25.40
N PRO A 107 27.40 -27.59 25.21
CA PRO A 107 27.13 -26.79 24.03
C PRO A 107 27.80 -27.44 22.81
N VAL A 108 27.04 -27.60 21.72
CA VAL A 108 27.52 -28.24 20.48
C VAL A 108 27.61 -27.27 19.30
N GLY A 109 27.35 -25.99 19.55
CA GLY A 109 27.39 -24.92 18.56
C GLY A 109 26.25 -23.92 18.77
N THR A 110 26.11 -23.00 17.83
CA THR A 110 24.97 -22.08 17.74
C THR A 110 24.05 -22.44 16.57
N LEU A 111 22.84 -21.88 16.56
CA LEU A 111 21.95 -21.98 15.40
C LEU A 111 22.62 -21.48 14.12
N ASP A 112 23.44 -20.41 14.21
CA ASP A 112 24.18 -19.88 13.07
C ASP A 112 25.25 -20.86 12.57
N ASP A 113 25.99 -21.51 13.48
CA ASP A 113 27.02 -22.51 13.11
C ASP A 113 26.42 -23.70 12.35
N LEU A 114 25.19 -24.09 12.71
CA LEU A 114 24.50 -25.24 12.13
C LEU A 114 23.61 -24.86 10.93
N ALA A 115 23.53 -23.58 10.57
CA ALA A 115 22.64 -23.08 9.53
C ALA A 115 22.86 -23.76 8.18
N CYS A 116 24.10 -24.00 7.76
CA CYS A 116 24.37 -24.67 6.49
C CYS A 116 24.09 -26.17 6.49
N ALA A 117 24.17 -26.82 7.65
CA ALA A 117 23.82 -28.23 7.77
C ALA A 117 22.30 -28.43 7.73
N VAL A 118 21.57 -27.57 8.46
CA VAL A 118 20.11 -27.64 8.58
C VAL A 118 19.40 -27.04 7.36
N LYS A 119 19.92 -25.93 6.84
CA LYS A 119 19.38 -25.15 5.71
C LYS A 119 20.46 -24.94 4.63
N PRO A 120 20.92 -26.00 3.93
CA PRO A 120 22.02 -25.90 2.95
C PRO A 120 21.75 -24.94 1.79
N ALA A 121 20.48 -24.73 1.42
CA ALA A 121 20.09 -23.74 0.41
C ALA A 121 20.40 -22.29 0.83
N SER A 122 20.42 -22.00 2.13
CA SER A 122 20.73 -20.65 2.63
C SER A 122 22.23 -20.31 2.56
N CYS A 123 23.09 -21.28 2.24
CA CYS A 123 24.55 -21.10 2.19
C CYS A 123 25.13 -21.06 0.77
N GLN A 124 24.27 -21.13 -0.24
CA GLN A 124 24.72 -20.92 -1.62
C GLN A 124 24.95 -19.42 -1.87
N PRO A 125 25.95 -19.03 -2.69
CA PRO A 125 26.09 -17.66 -3.15
C PRO A 125 24.76 -17.19 -3.76
N SER A 126 24.19 -16.13 -3.20
CA SER A 126 22.88 -15.67 -3.62
C SER A 126 22.95 -15.09 -5.04
N ASP A 127 22.17 -15.66 -5.95
CA ASP A 127 21.86 -15.10 -7.27
C ASP A 127 20.64 -14.16 -7.23
N ALA A 128 20.14 -13.79 -6.05
CA ALA A 128 18.91 -13.03 -5.86
C ALA A 128 18.90 -11.73 -6.65
N VAL A 129 20.01 -10.98 -6.67
CA VAL A 129 20.12 -9.72 -7.43
C VAL A 129 19.89 -9.97 -8.94
N ASN A 130 20.46 -11.04 -9.49
CA ASN A 130 20.29 -11.36 -10.91
C ASN A 130 18.85 -11.76 -11.22
N LEU A 131 18.25 -12.61 -10.38
CA LEU A 131 16.86 -13.03 -10.53
C LEU A 131 15.90 -11.84 -10.41
N VAL A 132 16.10 -10.98 -9.41
CA VAL A 132 15.31 -9.77 -9.20
C VAL A 132 15.43 -8.83 -10.39
N ASN A 133 16.64 -8.56 -10.89
CA ASN A 133 16.82 -7.70 -12.07
C ASN A 133 16.14 -8.30 -13.31
N ALA A 134 16.20 -9.62 -13.50
CA ALA A 134 15.48 -10.28 -14.59
C ALA A 134 13.95 -10.18 -14.44
N TYR A 135 13.43 -10.34 -13.21
CA TYR A 135 12.02 -10.11 -12.91
C TYR A 135 11.63 -8.66 -13.23
N LEU A 136 12.34 -7.66 -12.68
CA LEU A 136 12.03 -6.24 -12.89
C LEU A 136 12.09 -5.85 -14.37
N ALA A 137 13.03 -6.40 -15.15
CA ALA A 137 13.09 -6.21 -16.60
C ALA A 137 11.84 -6.75 -17.32
N ARG A 138 11.27 -7.88 -16.87
CA ARG A 138 9.98 -8.38 -17.40
C ARG A 138 8.83 -7.45 -17.03
N VAL A 139 8.81 -6.91 -15.81
CA VAL A 139 7.78 -5.95 -15.39
C VAL A 139 7.90 -4.65 -16.20
N ASP A 140 9.12 -4.18 -16.47
CA ASP A 140 9.37 -3.00 -17.32
C ASP A 140 8.94 -3.25 -18.76
N ALA A 141 9.26 -4.42 -19.33
CA ALA A 141 8.80 -4.81 -20.66
C ALA A 141 7.27 -4.89 -20.75
N MET A 142 6.60 -5.40 -19.72
CA MET A 142 5.15 -5.43 -19.62
C MET A 142 4.53 -4.01 -19.67
N HIS A 143 5.20 -3.04 -19.04
CA HIS A 143 4.78 -1.65 -19.02
C HIS A 143 5.35 -0.80 -20.18
N ALA A 144 6.05 -1.39 -21.14
CA ALA A 144 6.52 -0.64 -22.31
C ALA A 144 5.35 -0.09 -23.15
N THR A 145 4.21 -0.79 -23.13
CA THR A 145 2.98 -0.44 -23.83
C THR A 145 1.78 -0.39 -22.87
N ASP A 146 0.62 0.01 -23.38
CA ASP A 146 -0.63 -0.09 -22.62
C ASP A 146 -0.99 -1.55 -22.34
N ILE A 147 -1.42 -1.81 -21.11
CA ILE A 147 -2.01 -3.07 -20.67
C ILE A 147 -3.50 -3.03 -21.04
N THR A 148 -3.90 -3.97 -21.89
CA THR A 148 -5.25 -4.06 -22.45
C THR A 148 -6.11 -5.14 -21.78
N SER A 149 -5.47 -6.14 -21.16
CA SER A 149 -6.13 -7.24 -20.45
C SER A 149 -5.28 -7.78 -19.30
N SER A 150 -5.90 -8.56 -18.42
CA SER A 150 -5.24 -9.20 -17.29
C SER A 150 -4.21 -10.26 -17.69
N ALA A 151 -4.32 -10.83 -18.90
CA ALA A 151 -3.43 -11.89 -19.41
C ALA A 151 -1.94 -11.46 -19.48
N VAL A 152 -1.69 -10.16 -19.61
CA VAL A 152 -0.34 -9.57 -19.64
C VAL A 152 0.29 -9.52 -18.24
N VAL A 153 -0.52 -9.30 -17.21
CA VAL A 153 -0.08 -9.18 -15.81
C VAL A 153 -0.03 -10.54 -15.12
N GLN A 154 -0.97 -11.43 -15.47
CA GLN A 154 -1.17 -12.73 -14.83
C GLN A 154 0.10 -13.57 -14.63
N PRO A 155 1.06 -13.66 -15.58
CA PRO A 155 2.26 -14.48 -15.41
C PRO A 155 3.22 -13.97 -14.33
N LEU A 156 3.15 -12.68 -13.99
CA LEU A 156 4.00 -12.06 -12.98
C LEU A 156 3.47 -12.23 -11.56
N LEU A 157 2.21 -12.66 -11.39
CA LEU A 157 1.58 -12.85 -10.09
C LEU A 157 1.54 -14.34 -9.73
N ASP A 158 1.91 -14.66 -8.49
CA ASP A 158 1.78 -16.02 -7.96
C ASP A 158 0.29 -16.37 -7.73
N ALA A 159 -0.07 -17.65 -7.81
CA ALA A 159 -1.43 -18.09 -7.48
C ALA A 159 -1.87 -17.74 -6.04
N CYS A 160 -0.92 -17.64 -5.11
CA CYS A 160 -1.14 -17.20 -3.74
C CYS A 160 -0.94 -15.68 -3.53
N TYR A 161 -0.94 -14.89 -4.60
CA TYR A 161 -0.80 -13.44 -4.51
C TYR A 161 -1.93 -12.83 -3.68
N LEU A 162 -1.51 -12.06 -2.68
CA LEU A 162 -2.37 -11.20 -1.89
C LEU A 162 -1.64 -9.88 -1.65
N ASN A 163 -2.23 -8.79 -2.11
CA ASN A 163 -1.71 -7.45 -1.90
C ASN A 163 -2.79 -6.55 -1.32
N SER A 164 -2.69 -6.22 -0.03
CA SER A 164 -3.61 -5.29 0.62
C SER A 164 -5.09 -5.70 0.48
N GLY A 165 -5.38 -6.98 0.65
CA GLY A 165 -6.71 -7.57 0.51
C GLY A 165 -7.10 -7.93 -0.92
N MET A 166 -6.36 -7.47 -1.94
CA MET A 166 -6.60 -7.85 -3.34
C MET A 166 -5.95 -9.20 -3.64
N SER A 167 -6.77 -10.20 -3.97
CA SER A 167 -6.30 -11.49 -4.48
C SER A 167 -5.93 -11.40 -5.96
N ARG A 168 -5.19 -12.39 -6.48
CA ARG A 168 -4.88 -12.49 -7.92
C ARG A 168 -6.15 -12.42 -8.78
N THR A 169 -7.16 -13.21 -8.41
CA THR A 169 -8.42 -13.28 -9.15
C THR A 169 -9.15 -11.95 -9.14
N ALA A 170 -9.18 -11.25 -7.99
CA ALA A 170 -9.83 -9.94 -7.88
C ALA A 170 -9.11 -8.89 -8.74
N GLU A 171 -7.76 -8.90 -8.72
CA GLU A 171 -6.95 -8.01 -9.57
C GLU A 171 -7.23 -8.23 -11.06
N MET A 172 -7.21 -9.50 -11.52
CA MET A 172 -7.49 -9.84 -12.91
C MET A 172 -8.91 -9.45 -13.33
N THR A 173 -9.91 -9.75 -12.49
CA THR A 173 -11.31 -9.38 -12.73
C THR A 173 -11.48 -7.87 -12.86
N GLY A 174 -10.78 -7.10 -12.02
CA GLY A 174 -10.77 -5.64 -12.09
C GLY A 174 -10.22 -5.13 -13.43
N LEU A 175 -9.10 -5.67 -13.89
CA LEU A 175 -8.48 -5.26 -15.15
C LEU A 175 -9.33 -5.61 -16.38
N ASP A 176 -9.95 -6.78 -16.40
CA ASP A 176 -10.75 -7.21 -17.55
C ASP A 176 -12.08 -6.44 -17.65
N ASN A 177 -12.69 -6.12 -16.51
CA ASN A 177 -14.03 -5.51 -16.48
C ASN A 177 -14.02 -3.98 -16.34
N SER A 178 -12.90 -3.34 -16.04
CA SER A 178 -12.85 -1.90 -15.79
C SER A 178 -11.82 -1.16 -16.66
N ALA A 179 -12.32 -0.28 -17.52
CA ALA A 179 -11.49 0.66 -18.27
C ALA A 179 -10.72 1.62 -17.35
N SER A 180 -11.30 2.05 -16.23
CA SER A 180 -10.63 2.92 -15.27
C SER A 180 -9.52 2.20 -14.49
N ALA A 181 -9.68 0.91 -14.20
CA ALA A 181 -8.61 0.09 -13.61
C ALA A 181 -7.43 -0.03 -14.57
N ARG A 182 -7.68 -0.31 -15.86
CA ARG A 182 -6.64 -0.32 -16.90
C ARG A 182 -5.97 1.05 -17.06
N ALA A 183 -6.73 2.14 -17.12
CA ALA A 183 -6.17 3.49 -17.21
C ALA A 183 -5.27 3.82 -16.01
N SER A 184 -5.68 3.43 -14.80
CA SER A 184 -4.89 3.61 -13.57
C SER A 184 -3.58 2.82 -13.63
N LEU A 185 -3.62 1.57 -14.10
CA LEU A 185 -2.42 0.74 -14.25
C LEU A 185 -1.50 1.28 -15.37
N ASN A 186 -2.06 1.77 -16.47
CA ASN A 186 -1.35 2.33 -17.61
C ASN A 186 -0.67 3.67 -17.33
N ARG A 187 -0.90 4.27 -16.14
CA ARG A 187 -0.01 5.33 -15.64
C ARG A 187 1.45 4.86 -15.56
N LYS A 188 1.69 3.56 -15.35
CA LYS A 188 3.03 2.99 -15.34
C LYS A 188 3.61 2.78 -16.74
N ARG A 189 2.91 3.14 -17.82
CA ARG A 189 3.43 3.01 -19.19
C ARG A 189 4.76 3.76 -19.33
N GLY A 190 5.77 3.09 -19.88
CA GLY A 190 7.12 3.60 -20.04
C GLY A 190 7.89 3.78 -18.73
N SER A 191 7.39 3.26 -17.61
CA SER A 191 8.12 3.27 -16.34
C SER A 191 9.32 2.31 -16.37
N SER A 192 10.30 2.59 -15.52
CA SER A 192 11.46 1.71 -15.31
C SER A 192 11.69 1.47 -13.82
N ARG A 193 12.21 0.28 -13.48
CA ARG A 193 12.51 -0.11 -12.10
C ARG A 193 14.02 -0.19 -11.91
N ARG A 194 14.55 0.61 -10.98
CA ARG A 194 16.01 0.80 -10.80
C ARG A 194 16.40 0.64 -9.35
N ASN A 195 17.71 0.56 -9.12
CA ASN A 195 18.32 0.58 -7.79
C ASN A 195 17.70 -0.51 -6.87
N ALA A 196 17.56 -1.72 -7.42
CA ALA A 196 17.01 -2.84 -6.68
C ALA A 196 17.93 -3.25 -5.53
N GLU A 197 17.37 -3.37 -4.34
CA GLU A 197 18.03 -3.74 -3.11
C GLU A 197 17.31 -4.95 -2.50
N ILE A 198 18.06 -5.99 -2.21
CA ILE A 198 17.55 -7.16 -1.51
C ILE A 198 17.47 -6.83 -0.03
N LEU A 199 16.25 -6.77 0.51
CA LEU A 199 16.01 -6.51 1.92
C LEU A 199 16.12 -7.78 2.76
N ALA A 200 15.61 -8.89 2.22
CA ALA A 200 15.66 -10.18 2.86
C ALA A 200 15.51 -11.30 1.83
N GLU A 201 16.16 -12.43 2.11
CA GLU A 201 16.07 -13.64 1.32
C GLU A 201 15.85 -14.83 2.26
N ARG A 202 14.89 -15.69 1.92
CA ARG A 202 14.51 -16.85 2.73
C ARG A 202 14.43 -18.09 1.87
N HIS A 203 15.12 -19.14 2.29
CA HIS A 203 15.00 -20.48 1.72
C HIS A 203 14.29 -21.36 2.73
N MET A 204 13.17 -21.95 2.30
CA MET A 204 12.28 -22.73 3.15
C MET A 204 11.92 -24.03 2.46
N ILE A 205 11.65 -25.06 3.27
CA ILE A 205 10.97 -26.26 2.84
C ILE A 205 9.56 -26.18 3.43
N ASN A 206 8.55 -26.24 2.58
CA ASN A 206 7.17 -26.23 3.00
C ASN A 206 6.83 -27.53 3.75
N PRO A 207 5.75 -27.58 4.55
CA PRO A 207 5.33 -28.80 5.25
C PRO A 207 5.08 -30.01 4.35
N ASP A 208 4.81 -29.78 3.06
CA ASP A 208 4.63 -30.83 2.04
C ASP A 208 5.96 -31.30 1.41
N GLY A 209 7.11 -30.81 1.90
CA GLY A 209 8.44 -31.12 1.40
C GLY A 209 8.87 -30.29 0.17
N SER A 210 8.00 -29.42 -0.37
CA SER A 210 8.34 -28.61 -1.53
C SER A 210 9.25 -27.43 -1.17
N ALA A 211 10.22 -27.13 -2.03
CA ALA A 211 11.14 -26.01 -1.81
C ALA A 211 10.50 -24.66 -2.17
N ARG A 212 10.77 -23.65 -1.36
CA ARG A 212 10.30 -22.28 -1.48
C ARG A 212 11.45 -21.31 -1.26
N ARG A 213 11.53 -20.31 -2.12
CA ARG A 213 12.45 -19.18 -1.95
C ARG A 213 11.66 -17.88 -2.02
N GLU A 214 11.82 -17.04 -1.01
CA GLU A 214 11.23 -15.70 -0.99
C GLU A 214 12.31 -14.63 -0.98
N ILE A 215 12.03 -13.54 -1.68
CA ILE A 215 12.93 -12.39 -1.77
C ILE A 215 12.10 -11.14 -1.53
N ASP A 216 12.37 -10.43 -0.44
CA ASP A 216 11.85 -9.07 -0.24
C ASP A 216 12.80 -8.09 -0.92
N VAL A 217 12.26 -7.29 -1.83
CA VAL A 217 13.03 -6.32 -2.63
C VAL A 217 12.49 -4.92 -2.41
N ARG A 218 13.38 -3.94 -2.33
CA ARG A 218 13.10 -2.51 -2.48
C ARG A 218 13.67 -2.02 -3.80
N TYR A 219 12.92 -1.21 -4.54
CA TYR A 219 13.39 -0.58 -5.77
C TYR A 219 12.72 0.78 -5.99
N GLU A 220 13.29 1.55 -6.90
CA GLU A 220 12.71 2.81 -7.37
C GLU A 220 11.89 2.56 -8.63
N LEU A 221 10.59 2.85 -8.57
CA LEU A 221 9.73 2.96 -9.74
C LEU A 221 9.83 4.38 -10.28
N VAL A 222 10.43 4.51 -11.47
CA VAL A 222 10.57 5.79 -12.17
C VAL A 222 9.52 5.85 -13.26
N TYR A 223 8.56 6.77 -13.14
CA TYR A 223 7.50 6.99 -14.13
C TYR A 223 8.04 7.77 -15.33
N ALA A 224 7.31 7.73 -16.45
CA ALA A 224 7.71 8.42 -17.69
C ALA A 224 7.75 9.96 -17.56
N ASP A 225 7.05 10.54 -16.57
CA ASP A 225 7.14 11.97 -16.23
C ASP A 225 8.31 12.30 -15.28
N GLY A 226 9.12 11.31 -14.94
CA GLY A 226 10.26 11.46 -14.03
C GLY A 226 9.90 11.38 -12.55
N ALA A 227 8.61 11.21 -12.19
CA ALA A 227 8.24 10.95 -10.81
C ALA A 227 8.88 9.64 -10.32
N VAL A 228 9.36 9.61 -9.07
CA VAL A 228 10.02 8.45 -8.49
C VAL A 228 9.25 8.01 -7.26
N GLN A 229 8.97 6.71 -7.17
CA GLN A 229 8.31 6.09 -6.03
C GLN A 229 9.13 4.90 -5.52
N THR A 230 9.50 4.92 -4.24
CA THR A 230 10.10 3.76 -3.60
C THR A 230 9.04 2.69 -3.37
N THR A 231 9.27 1.49 -3.89
CA THR A 231 8.37 0.35 -3.78
C THR A 231 9.05 -0.79 -3.05
N THR A 232 8.27 -1.53 -2.27
CA THR A 232 8.72 -2.78 -1.64
C THR A 232 7.77 -3.90 -2.05
N GLU A 233 8.33 -5.03 -2.40
CA GLU A 233 7.59 -6.18 -2.92
C GLU A 233 8.19 -7.48 -2.40
N ARG A 234 7.35 -8.49 -2.20
CA ARG A 234 7.79 -9.85 -1.89
C ARG A 234 7.64 -10.72 -3.11
N LEU A 235 8.75 -11.29 -3.55
CA LEU A 235 8.82 -12.20 -4.68
C LEU A 235 8.98 -13.63 -4.18
N ILE A 236 8.51 -14.59 -4.98
CA ILE A 236 8.60 -16.01 -4.70
C ILE A 236 9.10 -16.79 -5.92
N GLN A 237 9.99 -17.75 -5.67
CA GLN A 237 10.45 -18.79 -6.58
C GLN A 237 10.22 -20.16 -5.91
N GLY A 238 9.97 -21.20 -6.70
CA GLY A 238 9.58 -22.52 -6.21
C GLY A 238 8.09 -22.59 -5.89
N SER A 239 7.76 -23.33 -4.84
CA SER A 239 6.40 -23.63 -4.40
C SER A 239 5.84 -22.57 -3.45
N SER A 240 4.63 -22.08 -3.74
CA SER A 240 3.85 -21.23 -2.83
C SER A 240 2.95 -22.00 -1.86
N ALA A 241 3.12 -23.33 -1.78
CA ALA A 241 2.45 -24.15 -0.76
C ALA A 241 2.76 -23.64 0.65
N GLY A 242 1.80 -23.79 1.56
CA GLY A 242 1.94 -23.31 2.94
C GLY A 242 1.94 -21.79 3.12
N THR A 243 1.73 -20.99 2.06
CA THR A 243 1.51 -19.53 2.20
C THR A 243 0.28 -19.30 3.09
N LYS A 244 0.47 -18.59 4.20
CA LYS A 244 -0.57 -18.28 5.17
C LYS A 244 -0.69 -16.78 5.37
N THR A 245 -1.91 -16.33 5.52
CA THR A 245 -2.29 -14.96 5.89
C THR A 245 -3.10 -15.01 7.18
N ALA A 246 -3.47 -13.86 7.73
CA ALA A 246 -4.32 -13.81 8.92
C ALA A 246 -5.69 -14.50 8.71
N VAL A 247 -6.14 -14.66 7.46
CA VAL A 247 -7.45 -15.25 7.12
C VAL A 247 -7.37 -16.70 6.67
N GLY A 248 -6.17 -17.29 6.63
CA GLY A 248 -5.99 -18.71 6.29
C GLY A 248 -4.88 -18.98 5.29
N ALA A 249 -4.77 -20.26 4.92
CA ALA A 249 -3.79 -20.74 3.94
C ALA A 249 -4.28 -20.54 2.50
N CYS A 250 -3.34 -20.34 1.58
CA CYS A 250 -3.60 -20.35 0.15
C CYS A 250 -4.11 -21.73 -0.31
N ALA A 251 -5.26 -21.74 -0.99
CA ALA A 251 -5.93 -22.98 -1.40
C ALA A 251 -5.29 -23.63 -2.64
N THR A 252 -4.76 -22.83 -3.57
CA THR A 252 -4.24 -23.30 -4.86
C THR A 252 -2.80 -22.82 -5.07
N PRO A 253 -1.82 -23.47 -4.43
CA PRO A 253 -0.42 -23.10 -4.58
C PRO A 253 0.08 -23.38 -6.00
N GLN A 254 1.12 -22.64 -6.38
CA GLN A 254 1.80 -22.76 -7.66
C GLN A 254 3.27 -23.11 -7.41
N VAL A 255 3.81 -23.98 -8.26
CA VAL A 255 5.24 -24.27 -8.32
C VAL A 255 5.79 -23.71 -9.63
N SER A 256 6.79 -22.85 -9.56
CA SER A 256 7.53 -22.41 -10.75
C SER A 256 8.91 -21.87 -10.38
N GLN A 257 9.88 -22.06 -11.27
CA GLN A 257 11.25 -21.58 -11.11
C GLN A 257 11.43 -20.12 -11.53
N GLU A 258 10.41 -19.49 -12.12
CA GLU A 258 10.43 -18.05 -12.38
C GLU A 258 10.04 -17.27 -11.13
N LEU A 259 10.67 -16.12 -10.87
CA LEU A 259 10.20 -15.22 -9.84
C LEU A 259 8.82 -14.65 -10.19
N ARG A 260 7.96 -14.58 -9.16
CA ARG A 260 6.60 -14.06 -9.23
C ARG A 260 6.33 -13.17 -8.02
N SER A 261 5.46 -12.19 -8.17
CA SER A 261 4.95 -11.40 -7.05
C SER A 261 4.06 -12.25 -6.16
N LEU A 262 4.40 -12.32 -4.87
CA LEU A 262 3.52 -12.86 -3.84
C LEU A 262 2.64 -11.75 -3.23
N GLY A 263 2.90 -10.48 -3.53
CA GLY A 263 2.22 -9.34 -2.90
C GLY A 263 2.66 -9.13 -1.45
N ASN A 264 2.13 -8.10 -0.78
CA ASN A 264 2.53 -7.76 0.58
C ASN A 264 1.93 -8.65 1.68
N GLN A 265 1.07 -9.63 1.31
CA GLN A 265 0.39 -10.58 2.19
C GLN A 265 -0.46 -9.91 3.29
N ARG A 266 -0.81 -8.63 3.13
CA ARG A 266 -1.74 -7.92 4.00
C ARG A 266 -3.17 -8.22 3.58
N ILE A 267 -4.04 -8.48 4.55
CA ILE A 267 -5.46 -8.77 4.31
C ILE A 267 -6.29 -7.50 4.07
N VAL A 268 -5.74 -6.33 4.41
CA VAL A 268 -6.33 -5.02 4.10
C VAL A 268 -5.25 -4.06 3.61
N GLY A 269 -5.66 -3.08 2.80
CA GLY A 269 -4.86 -1.91 2.44
C GLY A 269 -4.95 -0.86 3.52
N THR A 270 -3.81 -0.30 3.94
CA THR A 270 -3.76 0.80 4.89
C THR A 270 -2.86 1.92 4.38
N SER A 271 -3.39 3.14 4.36
CA SER A 271 -2.61 4.35 4.11
C SER A 271 -3.19 5.53 4.87
N VAL A 272 -2.35 6.51 5.13
CA VAL A 272 -2.76 7.82 5.60
C VAL A 272 -2.25 8.85 4.61
N THR A 273 -3.13 9.73 4.17
CA THR A 273 -2.85 10.71 3.12
C THR A 273 -3.24 12.11 3.58
N SER A 274 -2.46 13.10 3.22
CA SER A 274 -2.77 14.51 3.46
C SER A 274 -3.25 15.19 2.18
N ILE A 275 -4.22 16.08 2.31
CA ILE A 275 -4.86 16.71 1.16
C ILE A 275 -5.14 18.18 1.43
N SER A 276 -4.74 19.04 0.49
CA SER A 276 -5.12 20.45 0.45
C SER A 276 -6.14 20.67 -0.68
N PHE A 277 -7.25 21.34 -0.38
CA PHE A 277 -8.34 21.59 -1.32
C PHE A 277 -8.54 23.08 -1.58
N LEU A 278 -8.92 23.38 -2.82
CA LEU A 278 -9.72 24.53 -3.19
C LEU A 278 -11.11 24.05 -3.61
N LEU A 279 -12.15 24.60 -2.97
CA LEU A 279 -13.54 24.27 -3.21
C LEU A 279 -14.25 25.50 -3.78
N ASP A 280 -14.78 25.38 -4.99
CA ASP A 280 -15.71 26.35 -5.57
C ASP A 280 -17.12 25.78 -5.51
N ARG A 281 -18.02 26.51 -4.85
CA ARG A 281 -19.32 26.01 -4.41
C ARG A 281 -20.43 26.68 -5.20
N TYR A 282 -21.27 25.84 -5.81
CA TYR A 282 -22.38 26.24 -6.65
C TYR A 282 -23.68 25.65 -6.11
N LYS A 283 -24.80 26.30 -6.40
CA LYS A 283 -26.11 25.76 -6.10
C LYS A 283 -26.39 24.59 -7.02
N LEU A 284 -26.88 23.49 -6.49
CA LEU A 284 -27.32 22.36 -7.29
C LEU A 284 -28.52 22.70 -8.16
N VAL A 285 -29.38 23.67 -7.77
CA VAL A 285 -30.61 23.99 -8.52
C VAL A 285 -30.35 24.63 -9.89
N ASP A 286 -29.32 25.47 -10.02
CA ASP A 286 -29.09 26.26 -11.23
C ASP A 286 -27.60 26.37 -11.63
N GLY A 287 -26.67 25.90 -10.79
CA GLY A 287 -25.24 26.00 -11.02
C GLY A 287 -24.67 27.42 -10.88
N THR A 288 -25.42 28.37 -10.31
CA THR A 288 -24.89 29.68 -9.91
C THR A 288 -24.05 29.54 -8.63
N PRO A 289 -23.02 30.39 -8.41
CA PRO A 289 -22.24 30.36 -7.18
C PRO A 289 -23.13 30.52 -5.93
N LEU A 290 -22.75 29.87 -4.83
CA LEU A 290 -23.40 30.13 -3.54
C LEU A 290 -23.23 31.60 -3.13
N THR A 291 -24.25 32.16 -2.48
CA THR A 291 -24.20 33.55 -2.00
C THR A 291 -23.25 33.75 -0.83
N THR A 292 -23.06 32.70 -0.01
CA THR A 292 -22.15 32.69 1.12
C THR A 292 -21.11 31.59 0.93
N ALA A 293 -19.85 31.92 1.24
CA ALA A 293 -18.73 30.98 1.13
C ALA A 293 -18.64 30.27 -0.24
N ALA A 294 -18.81 31.03 -1.33
CA ALA A 294 -18.69 30.55 -2.72
C ALA A 294 -17.34 29.88 -3.02
N ARG A 295 -16.30 30.26 -2.27
CA ARG A 295 -14.98 29.65 -2.31
C ARG A 295 -14.52 29.32 -0.91
N GLN A 296 -14.00 28.11 -0.72
CA GLN A 296 -13.45 27.64 0.55
C GLN A 296 -12.13 26.92 0.36
N TYR A 297 -11.31 26.98 1.40
CA TYR A 297 -10.07 26.22 1.52
C TYR A 297 -10.30 25.09 2.51
N ARG A 298 -9.66 23.94 2.27
CA ARG A 298 -9.74 22.81 3.20
C ARG A 298 -8.41 22.08 3.30
N SER A 299 -8.01 21.77 4.53
CA SER A 299 -6.88 20.89 4.84
C SER A 299 -7.43 19.63 5.50
N GLU A 300 -7.01 18.46 5.02
CA GLU A 300 -7.54 17.19 5.49
C GLU A 300 -6.45 16.11 5.66
N ILE A 301 -6.61 15.28 6.69
CA ILE A 301 -5.99 13.96 6.78
C ILE A 301 -7.05 12.92 6.49
N ARG A 302 -6.70 11.96 5.64
CA ARG A 302 -7.56 10.85 5.28
C ARG A 302 -6.89 9.54 5.67
N PHE A 303 -7.60 8.72 6.41
CA PHE A 303 -7.21 7.34 6.70
C PHE A 303 -7.93 6.42 5.73
N ASN A 304 -7.18 5.65 4.96
CA ASN A 304 -7.73 4.69 4.02
C ASN A 304 -7.47 3.29 4.56
N ILE A 305 -8.55 2.61 4.93
CA ILE A 305 -8.55 1.17 5.20
C ILE A 305 -9.43 0.54 4.15
N LEU A 306 -8.84 -0.23 3.24
CA LEU A 306 -9.54 -0.91 2.16
C LEU A 306 -9.50 -2.42 2.40
N ASP A 307 -10.63 -3.09 2.25
CA ASP A 307 -10.74 -4.52 2.46
C ASP A 307 -11.53 -5.18 1.31
N PRO A 308 -10.95 -5.20 0.10
CA PRO A 308 -11.64 -5.78 -1.05
C PRO A 308 -11.88 -7.28 -0.92
N GLY A 309 -11.10 -7.98 -0.07
CA GLY A 309 -11.21 -9.41 0.17
C GLY A 309 -12.33 -9.82 1.12
N GLY A 310 -13.03 -8.87 1.76
CA GLY A 310 -14.19 -9.23 2.57
C GLY A 310 -13.88 -9.61 4.02
N HIS A 311 -12.64 -9.42 4.49
CA HIS A 311 -12.11 -10.12 5.66
C HIS A 311 -12.40 -9.49 7.02
N ALA A 312 -12.60 -8.17 7.06
CA ALA A 312 -12.69 -7.38 8.28
C ALA A 312 -14.06 -6.70 8.44
N THR A 313 -14.53 -6.63 9.68
CA THR A 313 -15.79 -5.96 10.06
C THR A 313 -15.53 -4.53 10.51
N TYR A 314 -14.48 -4.32 11.32
CA TYR A 314 -14.09 -3.01 11.83
C TYR A 314 -12.59 -2.91 12.08
N ALA A 315 -12.12 -1.70 12.33
CA ALA A 315 -10.75 -1.40 12.69
C ALA A 315 -10.69 -0.31 13.74
N THR A 316 -9.58 -0.25 14.47
CA THR A 316 -9.21 0.90 15.31
C THR A 316 -7.91 1.53 14.82
N ILE A 317 -7.82 2.86 14.91
CA ILE A 317 -6.66 3.63 14.50
C ILE A 317 -6.17 4.45 15.68
N SER A 318 -4.90 4.34 16.05
CA SER A 318 -4.25 5.19 17.07
C SER A 318 -2.99 5.85 16.50
N GLY A 319 -2.63 7.03 17.03
CA GLY A 319 -1.45 7.79 16.63
C GLY A 319 -1.57 9.29 16.91
N PRO A 320 -0.55 10.09 16.55
CA PRO A 320 -0.55 11.53 16.79
C PRO A 320 -1.73 12.24 16.13
N GLY A 321 -2.40 13.10 16.89
CA GLY A 321 -3.56 13.89 16.44
C GLY A 321 -4.90 13.14 16.40
N ILE A 322 -4.92 11.90 16.88
CA ILE A 322 -6.17 11.18 17.17
C ILE A 322 -6.61 11.56 18.59
N VAL A 323 -7.88 11.94 18.72
CA VAL A 323 -8.48 12.27 20.02
C VAL A 323 -8.66 10.99 20.83
N GLY A 324 -8.15 10.99 22.06
CA GLY A 324 -8.22 9.83 22.95
C GLY A 324 -7.18 8.76 22.61
N SER A 325 -7.57 7.50 22.82
CA SER A 325 -6.76 6.30 22.59
C SER A 325 -6.77 5.83 21.13
N ALA A 326 -7.91 5.91 20.44
CA ALA A 326 -8.07 5.48 19.06
C ALA A 326 -9.38 5.98 18.44
N TYR A 327 -9.51 5.95 17.12
CA TYR A 327 -10.80 6.01 16.42
C TYR A 327 -11.29 4.61 16.04
N LYS A 328 -12.60 4.34 16.13
CA LYS A 328 -13.24 3.12 15.63
C LYS A 328 -13.83 3.37 14.24
N MET A 329 -13.55 2.49 13.29
CA MET A 329 -14.05 2.57 11.92
C MET A 329 -14.66 1.24 11.48
N VAL A 330 -15.77 1.27 10.73
CA VAL A 330 -16.49 0.08 10.26
C VAL A 330 -16.39 -0.09 8.74
N SER A 331 -16.45 -1.33 8.30
CA SER A 331 -16.43 -1.70 6.89
C SER A 331 -17.62 -1.10 6.12
N PRO A 332 -17.41 -0.58 4.90
CA PRO A 332 -18.51 -0.13 4.05
C PRO A 332 -19.50 -1.24 3.72
N ARG A 333 -19.09 -2.52 3.76
CA ARG A 333 -20.00 -3.66 3.59
C ARG A 333 -21.05 -3.73 4.70
N LEU A 334 -20.66 -3.50 5.95
CA LEU A 334 -21.60 -3.47 7.06
C LEU A 334 -22.58 -2.29 6.90
N LEU A 335 -22.06 -1.12 6.54
CA LEU A 335 -22.91 0.05 6.27
C LEU A 335 -23.90 -0.19 5.13
N ARG A 336 -23.56 -1.04 4.16
CA ARG A 336 -24.44 -1.41 3.04
C ARG A 336 -25.55 -2.35 3.48
N SER A 337 -25.20 -3.41 4.22
CA SER A 337 -26.07 -4.60 4.33
C SER A 337 -26.41 -5.06 5.75
N ALA A 338 -25.74 -4.56 6.80
CA ALA A 338 -26.05 -5.02 8.15
C ALA A 338 -27.37 -4.37 8.64
N PRO A 339 -28.29 -5.15 9.25
CA PRO A 339 -29.58 -4.64 9.73
C PRO A 339 -29.45 -3.44 10.68
N GLU A 340 -28.39 -3.42 11.49
CA GLU A 340 -28.12 -2.39 12.49
C GLU A 340 -27.84 -1.00 11.86
N PHE A 341 -27.44 -0.94 10.58
CA PHE A 341 -27.19 0.31 9.88
C PHE A 341 -28.35 0.80 9.01
N VAL A 342 -29.47 0.06 8.91
CA VAL A 342 -30.60 0.48 8.07
C VAL A 342 -31.13 1.85 8.52
N GLY A 343 -31.13 2.80 7.59
CA GLY A 343 -31.58 4.17 7.85
C GLY A 343 -30.64 4.98 8.77
N LYS A 344 -29.45 4.47 9.08
CA LYS A 344 -28.43 5.18 9.87
C LYS A 344 -27.48 5.97 8.98
N ILE A 345 -26.76 6.91 9.59
CA ILE A 345 -25.77 7.73 8.87
C ILE A 345 -24.73 6.83 8.20
N GLY A 346 -24.51 7.07 6.90
CA GLY A 346 -23.56 6.33 6.08
C GLY A 346 -24.09 5.05 5.45
N ASN A 347 -25.38 4.72 5.64
CA ASN A 347 -26.02 3.59 4.96
C ASN A 347 -26.26 3.92 3.48
N PHE A 348 -25.24 3.64 2.66
CA PHE A 348 -25.34 3.71 1.20
C PHE A 348 -25.54 2.33 0.61
N VAL A 349 -26.50 2.19 -0.32
CA VAL A 349 -26.79 0.92 -0.97
C VAL A 349 -25.71 0.50 -1.98
N ASP A 350 -24.96 1.47 -2.51
CA ASP A 350 -23.92 1.27 -3.54
C ASP A 350 -22.49 1.37 -2.99
N TRP A 351 -22.28 1.09 -1.70
CA TRP A 351 -20.92 0.85 -1.22
C TRP A 351 -20.26 -0.26 -2.04
N SER A 352 -19.00 -0.09 -2.43
CA SER A 352 -18.15 -1.12 -3.02
C SER A 352 -17.31 -1.77 -1.92
N ASP A 353 -16.83 -3.00 -2.18
CA ASP A 353 -15.89 -3.67 -1.29
C ASP A 353 -14.49 -3.03 -1.32
N THR A 354 -14.21 -2.23 -2.37
CA THR A 354 -13.00 -1.42 -2.51
C THR A 354 -13.11 -0.05 -1.84
N ASP A 355 -14.23 0.27 -1.18
CA ASP A 355 -14.36 1.54 -0.46
C ASP A 355 -13.65 1.52 0.88
N THR A 356 -13.34 2.71 1.38
CA THR A 356 -12.67 2.84 2.67
C THR A 356 -13.66 2.68 3.82
N PHE A 357 -13.16 2.14 4.93
CA PHE A 357 -13.89 2.09 6.21
C PHE A 357 -14.31 3.50 6.64
N LYS A 358 -15.36 3.60 7.44
CA LYS A 358 -15.93 4.87 7.90
C LYS A 358 -15.92 4.98 9.42
N ALA A 359 -15.62 6.17 9.92
CA ALA A 359 -15.49 6.44 11.34
C ALA A 359 -16.86 6.44 12.04
N CYS A 360 -16.92 5.70 13.14
CA CYS A 360 -18.06 5.72 14.05
C CYS A 360 -18.10 7.04 14.82
N ARG A 361 -19.29 7.41 15.25
CA ARG A 361 -19.55 8.70 15.89
C ARG A 361 -19.81 8.57 17.38
N ASN A 362 -19.66 9.67 18.08
CA ASN A 362 -20.03 9.83 19.46
C ASN A 362 -21.57 9.83 19.59
N PRO A 363 -22.15 9.12 20.58
CA PRO A 363 -23.57 9.17 20.85
C PRO A 363 -24.16 10.53 21.23
N THR A 364 -23.36 11.47 21.75
CA THR A 364 -23.92 12.72 22.30
C THR A 364 -23.85 13.92 21.36
N ASP A 365 -22.84 14.01 20.50
CA ASP A 365 -22.60 15.20 19.66
C ASP A 365 -22.32 14.89 18.18
N SER A 366 -22.42 13.61 17.78
CA SER A 366 -22.12 13.15 16.41
C SER A 366 -20.70 13.46 15.91
N ASN A 367 -19.79 13.93 16.77
CA ASN A 367 -18.38 14.12 16.45
C ASN A 367 -17.64 12.78 16.43
N TYR A 368 -16.41 12.77 15.90
CA TYR A 368 -15.57 11.56 15.97
C TYR A 368 -15.21 11.27 17.43
N ALA A 369 -15.54 10.07 17.87
CA ALA A 369 -15.37 9.64 19.25
C ALA A 369 -14.12 8.77 19.39
N ASP A 370 -13.51 8.82 20.57
CA ASP A 370 -12.59 7.77 21.00
C ASP A 370 -13.27 6.39 20.87
N ALA A 371 -12.49 5.38 20.51
CA ALA A 371 -12.99 4.03 20.23
C ALA A 371 -13.71 3.43 21.45
N ALA A 372 -13.37 3.83 22.68
CA ALA A 372 -14.04 3.36 23.89
C ALA A 372 -15.47 3.91 24.05
N VAL A 373 -15.80 5.04 23.40
CA VAL A 373 -17.13 5.65 23.49
C VAL A 373 -17.87 5.68 22.14
N ALA A 374 -17.22 5.29 21.05
CA ALA A 374 -17.81 5.25 19.73
C ALA A 374 -18.98 4.23 19.64
N ASP A 375 -20.14 4.71 19.19
CA ASP A 375 -21.37 3.94 19.00
C ASP A 375 -21.76 3.94 17.52
N CYS A 376 -21.35 2.87 16.82
CA CYS A 376 -21.60 2.71 15.40
C CYS A 376 -23.07 2.39 15.09
N THR A 377 -23.74 1.61 15.92
CA THR A 377 -25.08 1.07 15.60
C THR A 377 -26.18 2.08 15.90
N THR A 378 -26.01 2.94 16.90
CA THR A 378 -27.00 3.99 17.19
C THR A 378 -26.91 5.13 16.18
N ASN A 379 -25.70 5.62 15.87
CA ASN A 379 -25.49 6.86 15.10
C ASN A 379 -24.98 6.66 13.68
N GLY A 380 -24.71 5.40 13.29
CA GLY A 380 -24.06 5.10 12.03
C GLY A 380 -22.57 5.43 12.03
N ALA A 381 -21.98 5.39 10.85
CA ALA A 381 -20.59 5.75 10.63
C ALA A 381 -20.45 6.47 9.30
N ALA A 382 -19.65 7.53 9.29
CA ALA A 382 -19.42 8.30 8.08
C ALA A 382 -18.04 8.92 8.10
N SER A 383 -17.57 9.27 6.91
CA SER A 383 -16.27 9.89 6.68
C SER A 383 -15.09 8.99 7.07
N ASN A 384 -13.95 9.29 6.46
CA ASN A 384 -12.64 8.75 6.84
C ASN A 384 -11.60 9.88 6.85
N VAL A 385 -12.10 11.11 7.05
CA VAL A 385 -11.34 12.35 6.94
C VAL A 385 -11.50 13.22 8.18
N TRP A 386 -10.39 13.82 8.60
CA TRP A 386 -10.31 14.86 9.61
C TRP A 386 -9.91 16.14 8.90
N ARG A 387 -10.75 17.17 8.99
CA ARG A 387 -10.66 18.33 8.09
C ARG A 387 -10.95 19.63 8.79
N ALA A 388 -10.20 20.67 8.44
CA ALA A 388 -10.55 22.06 8.69
C ALA A 388 -11.03 22.71 7.38
N THR A 389 -12.05 23.56 7.43
CA THR A 389 -12.58 24.25 6.25
C THR A 389 -13.01 25.66 6.61
N ASN A 390 -12.61 26.65 5.80
CA ASN A 390 -12.95 28.05 6.02
C ASN A 390 -12.82 28.84 4.71
N THR A 391 -13.43 30.02 4.64
CA THR A 391 -13.23 30.98 3.54
C THR A 391 -11.90 31.73 3.67
N THR A 392 -11.33 31.79 4.88
CA THR A 392 -10.06 32.44 5.18
C THR A 392 -8.94 31.40 5.31
N PRO A 393 -7.92 31.40 4.42
CA PRO A 393 -6.86 30.39 4.42
C PRO A 393 -6.12 30.25 5.76
N ALA A 394 -5.71 31.36 6.38
CA ALA A 394 -4.99 31.33 7.65
C ALA A 394 -5.82 30.72 8.79
N THR A 395 -7.16 30.87 8.75
CA THR A 395 -8.05 30.23 9.71
C THR A 395 -8.10 28.72 9.50
N VAL A 396 -8.03 28.22 8.26
CA VAL A 396 -7.91 26.78 7.99
C VAL A 396 -6.66 26.22 8.61
N ASP A 397 -5.52 26.89 8.41
CA ASP A 397 -4.23 26.44 8.94
C ASP A 397 -4.25 26.42 10.49
N ALA A 398 -4.76 27.48 11.12
CA ALA A 398 -4.90 27.55 12.57
C ALA A 398 -5.84 26.47 13.12
N SER A 399 -7.01 26.27 12.51
CA SER A 399 -7.95 25.22 12.92
C SER A 399 -7.42 23.82 12.67
N PHE A 400 -6.67 23.59 11.60
CA PHE A 400 -6.09 22.28 11.33
C PHE A 400 -4.97 21.94 12.32
N ALA A 401 -4.17 22.93 12.71
CA ALA A 401 -3.09 22.74 13.67
C ALA A 401 -3.58 22.23 15.04
N THR A 402 -4.83 22.54 15.44
CA THR A 402 -5.40 22.07 16.71
C THR A 402 -5.63 20.57 16.76
N TYR A 403 -5.70 19.88 15.60
CA TYR A 403 -5.78 18.42 15.58
C TYR A 403 -4.50 17.77 16.09
N GLY A 404 -3.34 18.41 15.99
CA GLY A 404 -2.07 17.85 16.49
C GLY A 404 -1.51 16.69 15.65
N PHE A 405 -1.91 16.55 14.38
CA PHE A 405 -1.28 15.62 13.44
C PHE A 405 0.20 15.99 13.21
N GLN A 406 1.05 14.99 12.99
CA GLN A 406 2.50 15.19 12.86
C GLN A 406 3.01 14.61 11.54
N ALA A 407 3.79 15.40 10.80
CA ALA A 407 4.57 14.88 9.68
C ALA A 407 5.56 13.82 10.18
N GLY A 408 5.64 12.71 9.46
CA GLY A 408 6.38 11.52 9.86
C GLY A 408 5.70 10.67 10.94
N GLY A 409 4.53 11.08 11.47
CA GLY A 409 3.81 10.36 12.51
C GLY A 409 3.41 8.95 12.09
N GLN A 410 3.55 7.99 12.99
CA GLN A 410 3.14 6.59 12.78
C GLN A 410 1.75 6.34 13.37
N TYR A 411 0.93 5.63 12.61
CA TYR A 411 -0.42 5.26 12.98
C TYR A 411 -0.55 3.74 13.01
N THR A 412 -1.06 3.23 14.13
CA THR A 412 -1.32 1.80 14.32
C THR A 412 -2.77 1.51 13.97
N ILE A 413 -2.99 0.60 13.04
CA ILE A 413 -4.31 0.11 12.65
C ILE A 413 -4.45 -1.34 13.12
N LYS A 414 -5.39 -1.58 14.03
CA LYS A 414 -5.81 -2.92 14.45
C LYS A 414 -7.09 -3.29 13.70
N VAL A 415 -7.11 -4.46 13.09
CA VAL A 415 -8.20 -4.92 12.23
C VAL A 415 -8.88 -6.12 12.87
N TYR A 416 -10.21 -6.16 12.82
CA TYR A 416 -11.03 -7.15 13.51
C TYR A 416 -12.07 -7.74 12.55
N ASN A 417 -12.50 -8.97 12.83
CA ASN A 417 -13.55 -9.66 12.06
C ASN A 417 -14.71 -10.17 12.94
N ASP A 418 -14.75 -9.76 14.21
CA ASP A 418 -15.80 -10.10 15.17
C ASP A 418 -16.89 -9.01 15.26
N ASP A 419 -17.82 -9.20 16.20
CA ASP A 419 -18.98 -8.33 16.45
C ASP A 419 -18.73 -7.14 17.40
N GLY A 420 -17.47 -6.85 17.78
CA GLY A 420 -17.11 -5.73 18.66
C GLY A 420 -17.46 -4.33 18.13
N TRP A 421 -17.90 -4.23 16.87
CA TRP A 421 -18.48 -3.02 16.29
C TRP A 421 -19.92 -2.74 16.75
N LYS A 422 -20.65 -3.75 17.22
CA LYS A 422 -22.07 -3.64 17.60
C LYS A 422 -22.29 -2.90 18.92
N THR A 423 -21.27 -2.87 19.78
CA THR A 423 -21.35 -2.30 21.12
C THR A 423 -20.29 -1.22 21.35
N VAL A 424 -20.63 -0.27 22.21
CA VAL A 424 -19.68 0.73 22.73
C VAL A 424 -18.53 0.01 23.42
N ASN A 425 -17.29 0.43 23.13
CA ASN A 425 -16.07 -0.22 23.61
C ASN A 425 -15.91 -1.73 23.27
N GLY A 426 -16.69 -2.28 22.34
CA GLY A 426 -16.68 -3.72 22.05
C GLY A 426 -15.34 -4.33 21.62
N GLN A 427 -14.36 -3.48 21.25
CA GLN A 427 -13.00 -3.88 20.89
C GLN A 427 -12.06 -4.16 22.08
N ALA A 428 -12.37 -3.68 23.30
CA ALA A 428 -11.40 -3.58 24.39
C ALA A 428 -10.68 -4.89 24.74
N ASN A 429 -11.40 -6.01 24.65
CA ASN A 429 -10.92 -7.35 24.98
C ASN A 429 -10.85 -8.28 23.76
N LYS A 430 -10.77 -7.70 22.55
CA LYS A 430 -10.72 -8.45 21.30
C LYS A 430 -9.28 -8.54 20.79
N THR A 431 -8.92 -9.72 20.29
CA THR A 431 -7.65 -9.92 19.58
C THR A 431 -7.81 -9.45 18.14
N PRO A 432 -7.01 -8.48 17.67
CA PRO A 432 -7.02 -8.10 16.27
C PRO A 432 -6.63 -9.29 15.39
N LEU A 433 -7.34 -9.44 14.27
CA LEU A 433 -6.97 -10.36 13.18
C LEU A 433 -5.60 -10.00 12.60
N ALA A 434 -5.32 -8.70 12.48
CA ALA A 434 -4.03 -8.17 12.06
C ALA A 434 -3.78 -6.79 12.66
N THR A 435 -2.51 -6.44 12.83
CA THR A 435 -2.08 -5.09 13.21
C THR A 435 -1.10 -4.55 12.17
N TYR A 436 -1.34 -3.34 11.69
CA TYR A 436 -0.53 -2.67 10.68
C TYR A 436 -0.05 -1.32 11.21
N THR A 437 1.08 -0.86 10.69
CA THR A 437 1.53 0.52 10.85
C THR A 437 1.55 1.22 9.49
N THR A 438 1.18 2.50 9.49
CA THR A 438 1.30 3.39 8.33
C THR A 438 1.84 4.74 8.78
N ARG A 439 2.42 5.50 7.86
CA ARG A 439 3.11 6.76 8.16
C ARG A 439 2.47 7.91 7.40
N LEU A 440 2.22 9.02 8.10
CA LEU A 440 1.87 10.28 7.46
C LEU A 440 3.15 10.97 7.01
N ASN A 441 3.49 10.86 5.73
CA ASN A 441 4.76 11.36 5.23
C ASN A 441 4.91 12.87 5.39
N ARG A 442 3.81 13.61 5.19
CA ARG A 442 3.76 15.07 5.33
C ARG A 442 2.37 15.56 5.71
N LEU A 443 2.31 16.74 6.31
CA LEU A 443 1.06 17.47 6.53
C LEU A 443 0.55 18.11 5.22
N PRO A 444 -0.75 18.49 5.15
CA PRO A 444 -1.25 19.31 4.06
C PRO A 444 -0.40 20.58 3.89
N ALA A 445 -0.27 21.04 2.65
CA ALA A 445 0.34 22.34 2.40
C ALA A 445 -0.52 23.45 3.02
N SER A 446 0.12 24.51 3.52
CA SER A 446 -0.58 25.65 4.11
C SER A 446 -1.55 26.25 3.11
N ALA A 447 -2.80 26.39 3.53
CA ALA A 447 -3.81 27.06 2.73
C ALA A 447 -3.40 28.52 2.50
N ALA A 448 -2.82 29.19 3.50
CA ALA A 448 -2.34 30.56 3.37
C ALA A 448 -1.19 30.68 2.36
N GLU A 449 -0.22 29.78 2.37
CA GLU A 449 0.87 29.77 1.37
C GLU A 449 0.35 29.53 -0.05
N LEU A 450 -0.52 28.52 -0.21
CA LEU A 450 -1.14 28.21 -1.50
C LEU A 450 -2.02 29.37 -2.01
N ALA A 451 -2.66 30.12 -1.12
CA ALA A 451 -3.44 31.31 -1.48
C ALA A 451 -2.56 32.54 -1.77
N ALA A 452 -1.47 32.74 -0.99
CA ALA A 452 -0.58 33.90 -1.08
C ALA A 452 0.29 33.89 -2.33
N MET A 453 0.58 32.72 -2.87
CA MET A 453 1.19 32.58 -4.20
C MET A 453 0.23 33.01 -5.34
N GLY A 454 -0.94 33.57 -5.02
CA GLY A 454 -1.89 34.18 -5.96
C GLY A 454 -2.55 33.15 -6.87
N THR A 455 -2.85 33.53 -8.11
CA THR A 455 -3.32 32.60 -9.14
C THR A 455 -2.30 31.48 -9.48
N SER A 456 -1.14 31.41 -8.82
CA SER A 456 0.00 30.56 -9.22
C SER A 456 0.13 29.24 -8.46
N ALA A 457 -0.50 29.03 -7.29
CA ALA A 457 -0.25 27.81 -6.49
C ALA A 457 -1.45 26.89 -6.28
N TYR A 458 -2.68 27.39 -6.28
CA TYR A 458 -3.82 26.49 -6.48
C TYR A 458 -3.90 26.10 -7.96
N PRO A 459 -4.00 24.80 -8.27
CA PRO A 459 -4.10 24.36 -9.66
C PRO A 459 -5.35 24.97 -10.29
N SER A 460 -5.20 25.52 -11.49
CA SER A 460 -6.35 25.91 -12.30
C SER A 460 -6.67 24.78 -13.26
N SER A 461 -7.88 24.28 -13.12
CA SER A 461 -8.51 23.35 -14.04
C SER A 461 -9.61 24.04 -14.81
N SER A 462 -9.83 23.58 -16.05
CA SER A 462 -11.05 23.89 -16.77
C SER A 462 -11.75 22.60 -17.18
N PHE A 463 -13.06 22.59 -17.05
CA PHE A 463 -13.91 21.53 -17.55
C PHE A 463 -14.57 21.95 -18.85
N SER A 464 -14.88 21.00 -19.73
CA SER A 464 -15.55 21.24 -21.01
C SER A 464 -17.03 21.64 -20.87
N LYS A 465 -17.53 21.70 -19.63
CA LYS A 465 -18.90 22.07 -19.28
C LYS A 465 -18.88 23.16 -18.21
N THR A 466 -19.79 24.10 -18.34
CA THR A 466 -20.02 25.16 -17.35
C THR A 466 -20.59 24.57 -16.04
N PRO A 467 -20.46 25.27 -14.90
CA PRO A 467 -21.12 24.86 -13.66
C PRO A 467 -22.63 24.66 -13.82
N VAL A 468 -23.30 25.47 -14.64
CA VAL A 468 -24.75 25.33 -14.95
C VAL A 468 -25.05 23.99 -15.63
N GLU A 469 -24.25 23.62 -16.63
CA GLU A 469 -24.42 22.34 -17.34
C GLU A 469 -24.08 21.14 -16.45
N ILE A 470 -23.04 21.25 -15.61
CA ILE A 470 -22.69 20.18 -14.66
C ILE A 470 -23.80 20.01 -13.63
N ALA A 471 -24.34 21.09 -13.07
CA ALA A 471 -25.47 21.02 -12.15
C ALA A 471 -26.69 20.34 -12.80
N ALA A 472 -26.98 20.66 -14.07
CA ALA A 472 -28.03 20.01 -14.84
C ALA A 472 -27.77 18.50 -15.03
N MET A 473 -26.53 18.11 -15.33
CA MET A 473 -26.15 16.69 -15.42
C MET A 473 -26.34 15.95 -14.09
N VAL A 474 -25.94 16.57 -12.97
CA VAL A 474 -26.11 15.99 -11.63
C VAL A 474 -27.59 15.77 -11.35
N ARG A 475 -28.45 16.79 -11.51
CA ARG A 475 -29.89 16.68 -11.27
C ARG A 475 -30.56 15.62 -12.16
N ALA A 476 -30.13 15.53 -13.43
CA ALA A 476 -30.68 14.59 -14.39
C ALA A 476 -30.12 13.16 -14.24
N LYS A 477 -29.06 12.95 -13.44
CA LYS A 477 -28.30 11.68 -13.38
C LYS A 477 -27.82 11.24 -14.77
N ALA A 478 -27.55 12.20 -15.63
CA ALA A 478 -27.35 11.97 -17.05
C ALA A 478 -25.99 11.30 -17.33
N ALA A 479 -26.00 10.33 -18.25
CA ALA A 479 -24.77 9.87 -18.88
C ALA A 479 -24.18 10.99 -19.76
N GLY A 480 -22.87 10.97 -19.96
CA GLY A 480 -22.20 11.93 -20.83
C GLY A 480 -20.69 11.86 -20.68
N SER A 481 -20.01 12.91 -21.14
CA SER A 481 -18.56 13.05 -20.98
C SER A 481 -18.21 14.40 -20.40
N LEU A 482 -17.12 14.43 -19.65
CA LEU A 482 -16.55 15.63 -19.05
C LEU A 482 -15.08 15.73 -19.46
N GLY A 483 -14.78 16.62 -20.39
CA GLY A 483 -13.41 16.98 -20.72
C GLY A 483 -12.81 17.79 -19.58
N ALA A 484 -11.57 17.48 -19.21
CA ALA A 484 -10.80 18.18 -18.20
C ALA A 484 -9.47 18.62 -18.82
N THR A 485 -9.07 19.86 -18.54
CA THR A 485 -7.80 20.43 -18.99
C THR A 485 -7.03 20.96 -17.79
N GLU A 486 -5.80 20.49 -17.63
CA GLU A 486 -4.80 21.07 -16.74
C GLU A 486 -4.31 22.38 -17.36
N VAL A 487 -4.85 23.51 -16.88
CA VAL A 487 -4.40 24.84 -17.33
C VAL A 487 -3.07 25.19 -16.66
N ARG A 488 -2.89 24.79 -15.40
CA ARG A 488 -1.65 24.95 -14.63
C ARG A 488 -1.42 23.78 -13.68
N LYS A 489 -0.15 23.37 -13.55
CA LYS A 489 0.29 22.35 -12.58
C LYS A 489 0.12 22.85 -11.15
N ALA A 490 -0.26 21.95 -10.24
CA ALA A 490 -0.18 22.24 -8.81
C ALA A 490 1.29 22.35 -8.39
N MET A 491 1.64 23.41 -7.66
CA MET A 491 3.00 23.68 -7.19
C MET A 491 3.04 23.69 -5.66
N VAL A 492 3.95 22.94 -5.06
CA VAL A 492 4.16 22.94 -3.60
C VAL A 492 5.65 23.04 -3.33
N SER A 493 6.07 24.04 -2.56
CA SER A 493 7.48 24.31 -2.27
C SER A 493 8.36 24.36 -3.53
N SER A 494 7.83 24.93 -4.63
CA SER A 494 8.46 25.03 -5.95
C SER A 494 8.58 23.73 -6.76
N ALA A 495 8.05 22.60 -6.28
CA ALA A 495 7.95 21.36 -7.04
C ALA A 495 6.55 21.20 -7.64
N SER A 496 6.48 20.79 -8.92
CA SER A 496 5.21 20.47 -9.56
C SER A 496 4.74 19.08 -9.17
N LEU A 497 3.46 18.94 -8.83
CA LEU A 497 2.82 17.65 -8.63
C LEU A 497 2.25 17.13 -9.95
N PRO A 498 2.37 15.82 -10.25
CA PRO A 498 1.76 15.25 -11.43
C PRO A 498 0.24 15.17 -11.28
N TRP A 499 -0.47 15.37 -12.40
CA TRP A 499 -1.91 15.17 -12.47
C TRP A 499 -2.23 13.68 -12.52
N THR A 500 -3.04 13.21 -11.55
CA THR A 500 -3.23 11.76 -11.31
C THR A 500 -4.67 11.30 -11.44
N ASN A 501 -5.65 12.21 -11.31
CA ASN A 501 -7.04 11.82 -11.38
C ASN A 501 -7.97 12.97 -11.78
N VAL A 502 -9.04 12.60 -12.48
CA VAL A 502 -10.28 13.36 -12.63
C VAL A 502 -11.41 12.48 -12.13
N TYR A 503 -12.30 13.05 -11.33
CA TYR A 503 -13.45 12.31 -10.82
C TYR A 503 -14.73 13.14 -10.87
N TYR A 504 -15.83 12.42 -10.90
CA TYR A 504 -17.19 12.93 -10.78
C TYR A 504 -17.85 12.13 -9.66
N PHE A 505 -18.45 12.81 -8.70
CA PHE A 505 -19.17 12.17 -7.60
C PHE A 505 -20.57 12.76 -7.48
N VAL A 506 -21.56 11.90 -7.27
CA VAL A 506 -22.92 12.30 -6.95
C VAL A 506 -23.46 11.40 -5.85
N GLN A 507 -24.26 11.98 -4.98
CA GLN A 507 -25.07 11.24 -4.03
C GLN A 507 -26.49 11.79 -3.96
N GLY A 508 -27.41 10.95 -3.49
CA GLY A 508 -28.80 11.31 -3.39
C GLY A 508 -29.61 10.35 -2.54
N ALA A 509 -30.85 10.76 -2.28
CA ALA A 509 -31.83 9.94 -1.62
C ALA A 509 -32.24 8.75 -2.51
N THR A 510 -32.70 7.69 -1.87
CA THR A 510 -33.35 6.54 -2.53
C THR A 510 -34.86 6.64 -2.37
N ALA A 511 -35.61 5.70 -2.96
CA ALA A 511 -37.05 5.60 -2.74
C ALA A 511 -37.43 5.24 -1.28
N ALA A 512 -36.49 4.70 -0.50
CA ALA A 512 -36.71 4.35 0.90
C ALA A 512 -36.31 5.48 1.87
N SER A 513 -35.66 6.54 1.38
CA SER A 513 -35.39 7.75 2.17
C SER A 513 -36.69 8.49 2.50
N THR A 514 -36.69 9.24 3.60
CA THR A 514 -37.83 10.10 3.99
C THR A 514 -37.38 11.57 4.08
N ALA A 515 -38.34 12.50 4.19
CA ALA A 515 -38.02 13.91 4.36
C ALA A 515 -37.19 14.21 5.62
N SER A 516 -37.34 13.40 6.68
CA SER A 516 -36.60 13.52 7.93
C SER A 516 -35.37 12.61 8.01
N ASN A 517 -35.20 11.67 7.08
CA ASN A 517 -34.07 10.75 7.05
C ASN A 517 -33.53 10.54 5.62
N PHE A 518 -32.32 11.05 5.37
CA PHE A 518 -31.65 10.91 4.09
C PHE A 518 -31.30 9.45 3.74
N TYR A 519 -31.14 8.58 4.74
CA TYR A 519 -30.67 7.20 4.54
C TYR A 519 -31.83 6.19 4.50
N PRO A 520 -31.73 5.09 3.70
CA PRO A 520 -30.58 4.71 2.88
C PRO A 520 -30.38 5.66 1.69
N ALA A 521 -29.13 5.94 1.37
CA ALA A 521 -28.75 6.82 0.26
C ALA A 521 -28.09 6.02 -0.87
N SER A 522 -27.99 6.63 -2.04
CA SER A 522 -27.27 6.08 -3.18
C SER A 522 -26.13 7.03 -3.56
N ARG A 523 -25.06 6.48 -4.15
CA ARG A 523 -23.89 7.26 -4.54
C ARG A 523 -23.21 6.69 -5.77
N PHE A 524 -22.47 7.56 -6.47
CA PHE A 524 -21.81 7.24 -7.73
C PHE A 524 -20.51 8.04 -7.83
N ASN A 525 -19.40 7.38 -8.21
CA ASN A 525 -18.06 8.01 -8.19
C ASN A 525 -17.14 7.54 -9.32
N PRO A 526 -17.48 7.72 -10.61
CA PRO A 526 -16.56 7.42 -11.69
C PRO A 526 -15.35 8.34 -11.65
N GLY A 527 -14.21 7.81 -12.11
CA GLY A 527 -12.99 8.58 -12.26
C GLY A 527 -12.08 7.97 -13.30
N ILE A 528 -11.12 8.77 -13.76
CA ILE A 528 -10.11 8.38 -14.73
C ILE A 528 -8.75 8.95 -14.34
N THR A 529 -7.71 8.17 -14.58
CA THR A 529 -6.33 8.63 -14.46
C THR A 529 -5.87 9.15 -15.82
N PRO A 530 -5.48 10.43 -15.92
CA PRO A 530 -4.87 10.98 -17.12
C PRO A 530 -3.61 10.19 -17.49
N ALA A 531 -3.35 10.08 -18.79
CA ALA A 531 -2.07 9.56 -19.27
C ALA A 531 -0.90 10.42 -18.75
N VAL A 532 0.25 9.81 -18.55
CA VAL A 532 1.45 10.51 -18.08
C VAL A 532 1.81 11.66 -19.03
N GLY A 533 2.00 12.86 -18.49
CA GLY A 533 2.31 14.08 -19.24
C GLY A 533 1.12 14.69 -20.01
N ALA A 534 -0.07 14.09 -19.95
CA ALA A 534 -1.26 14.65 -20.59
C ALA A 534 -1.69 15.95 -19.89
N THR A 535 -2.04 16.95 -20.68
CA THR A 535 -2.66 18.20 -20.20
C THR A 535 -4.17 18.21 -20.37
N THR A 536 -4.72 17.21 -21.06
CA THR A 536 -6.17 17.02 -21.25
C THR A 536 -6.55 15.56 -21.06
N THR A 537 -7.74 15.31 -20.52
CA THR A 537 -8.35 13.97 -20.49
C THR A 537 -9.86 14.11 -20.58
N THR A 538 -10.55 13.03 -20.95
CA THR A 538 -12.02 12.96 -20.92
C THR A 538 -12.43 11.90 -19.91
N LEU A 539 -13.35 12.26 -19.02
CA LEU A 539 -14.03 11.32 -18.14
C LEU A 539 -15.39 10.97 -18.75
N ASP A 540 -15.58 9.71 -19.09
CA ASP A 540 -16.89 9.18 -19.46
C ASP A 540 -17.71 8.87 -18.20
N ILE A 541 -18.92 9.41 -18.15
CA ILE A 541 -19.85 9.33 -17.03
C ILE A 541 -21.03 8.47 -17.49
N SER A 542 -21.21 7.30 -16.87
CA SER A 542 -22.40 6.49 -17.10
C SER A 542 -23.62 7.14 -16.45
N ALA A 543 -24.82 6.67 -16.81
CA ALA A 543 -26.03 7.05 -16.09
C ALA A 543 -25.86 6.73 -14.59
N GLY A 544 -26.40 7.61 -13.73
CA GLY A 544 -26.35 7.40 -12.30
C GLY A 544 -27.11 6.12 -11.88
N PRO A 545 -26.81 5.55 -10.69
CA PRO A 545 -27.47 4.35 -10.20
C PRO A 545 -28.98 4.51 -10.15
N ALA A 546 -29.72 3.47 -10.57
CA ALA A 546 -31.18 3.47 -10.57
C ALA A 546 -31.77 3.67 -9.17
N ALA A 547 -31.06 3.23 -8.12
CA ALA A 547 -31.47 3.41 -6.73
C ALA A 547 -31.51 4.88 -6.30
N MET A 548 -30.74 5.77 -6.95
CA MET A 548 -30.74 7.19 -6.66
C MET A 548 -31.97 7.85 -7.28
N THR A 549 -32.95 8.21 -6.47
CA THR A 549 -34.18 8.86 -6.95
C THR A 549 -33.99 10.36 -7.09
N LEU A 550 -33.41 11.01 -6.08
CA LEU A 550 -33.19 12.45 -6.00
C LEU A 550 -31.74 12.77 -5.64
N PRO A 551 -30.93 13.30 -6.58
CA PRO A 551 -29.60 13.84 -6.29
C PRO A 551 -29.69 15.01 -5.31
N THR A 552 -28.83 15.02 -4.29
CA THR A 552 -28.76 16.09 -3.29
C THR A 552 -27.38 16.73 -3.21
N TYR A 553 -26.38 16.12 -3.84
CA TYR A 553 -25.02 16.66 -3.90
C TYR A 553 -24.29 16.11 -5.11
N GLY A 554 -23.48 16.96 -5.73
CA GLY A 554 -22.52 16.58 -6.76
C GLY A 554 -21.16 17.25 -6.54
N GLU A 555 -20.10 16.63 -7.03
CA GLU A 555 -18.79 17.27 -7.15
C GLU A 555 -18.05 16.76 -8.38
N VAL A 556 -17.24 17.64 -8.97
CA VAL A 556 -16.25 17.28 -9.97
C VAL A 556 -14.89 17.78 -9.52
N GLY A 557 -13.87 16.96 -9.65
CA GLY A 557 -12.56 17.29 -9.10
C GLY A 557 -11.40 16.81 -9.94
N MET A 558 -10.29 17.53 -9.81
CA MET A 558 -8.99 17.16 -10.34
C MET A 558 -8.01 17.00 -9.18
N VAL A 559 -7.14 15.99 -9.28
CA VAL A 559 -6.20 15.60 -8.23
C VAL A 559 -4.78 15.62 -8.76
N TRP A 560 -3.91 16.32 -8.04
CA TRP A 560 -2.47 16.27 -8.23
C TRP A 560 -1.85 15.68 -6.99
N ASP A 561 -1.03 14.64 -7.13
CA ASP A 561 -0.53 13.86 -6.00
C ASP A 561 0.94 13.52 -6.19
N ASP A 562 1.73 13.54 -5.12
CA ASP A 562 3.15 13.21 -5.17
C ASP A 562 3.47 11.71 -5.29
N LEU A 563 2.42 10.87 -5.45
CA LEU A 563 2.48 9.40 -5.48
C LEU A 563 3.00 8.78 -4.18
N SER A 564 3.12 9.59 -3.12
CA SER A 564 3.64 9.22 -1.81
C SER A 564 2.69 9.60 -0.67
N GLY A 565 1.44 9.93 -0.98
CA GLY A 565 0.38 10.14 0.01
C GLY A 565 0.11 11.60 0.35
N PHE A 566 0.47 12.54 -0.53
CA PHE A 566 0.02 13.92 -0.43
C PHE A 566 -0.53 14.44 -1.75
N SER A 567 -1.70 15.08 -1.69
CA SER A 567 -2.34 15.67 -2.86
C SER A 567 -2.85 17.09 -2.66
N VAL A 568 -2.93 17.82 -3.77
CA VAL A 568 -3.67 19.08 -3.91
C VAL A 568 -4.84 18.84 -4.85
N ARG A 569 -6.01 19.40 -4.52
CA ARG A 569 -7.24 19.19 -5.30
C ARG A 569 -7.96 20.49 -5.57
N GLY A 570 -8.42 20.63 -6.81
CA GLY A 570 -9.38 21.65 -7.23
C GLY A 570 -10.72 20.98 -7.48
N VAL A 571 -11.78 21.45 -6.80
CA VAL A 571 -13.08 20.78 -6.80
C VAL A 571 -14.20 21.81 -6.97
N LEU A 572 -15.13 21.52 -7.88
CA LEU A 572 -16.41 22.21 -7.95
C LEU A 572 -17.45 21.36 -7.23
N THR A 573 -18.20 21.94 -6.29
CA THR A 573 -19.28 21.26 -5.58
C THR A 573 -20.63 21.87 -5.91
N PHE A 574 -21.68 21.04 -5.88
CA PHE A 574 -23.06 21.38 -6.20
C PHE A 574 -23.95 20.90 -5.07
N GLU A 575 -24.57 21.82 -4.35
CA GLU A 575 -25.38 21.53 -3.15
C GLU A 575 -26.70 22.31 -3.07
#